data_AF-A0A6I5WJN2-F1
#
_entry.id   AF-A0A6I5WJN2-F1
#
_cell.length_a   1.000
_cell.length_b   1.000
_cell.length_c   1.000
_cell.angle_alpha   90.00
_cell.angle_beta   90.00
_cell.angle_gamma   90.00
#
_symmetry.space_group_name_H-M   'P 1'
#
loop_
_entity.id
_entity.type
_entity.pdbx_description
1 polymer ?
#
loop_
_entity_poly.entity_id
_entity_poly.type
_entity_poly.pdbx_seq_one_letter_code
_entity_poly.pdbx_strand_id
1 'polypeptide(L)'
;MTDPTAPVPPDQPATPPTSVDPEEAATPAVAPTSGKRNGKLLLAVAATALLFIGVGGAAALMSGDSEAEGEAEKKQSELAAAREECSPGNTLYAELGDEGRTLTLHGAGEEDAGLSYSVLLCYWQALDVPDAIVSEIGATRALDGRQSGEWDKMRASWSYHPDHGLQMVLTTAD
;
A
#
# COMPACT_ATOMS: atom_id res chain seq x y z
N MET A 1 -22.46 53.37 -9.03
CA MET A 1 -23.83 52.90 -8.77
C MET A 1 -23.69 51.51 -8.19
N THR A 2 -23.82 51.39 -6.88
CA THR A 2 -23.66 50.14 -6.12
C THR A 2 -24.99 49.39 -6.09
N ASP A 3 -24.94 48.11 -6.45
CA ASP A 3 -26.07 47.18 -6.50
C ASP A 3 -26.59 46.90 -5.07
N PRO A 4 -27.88 47.17 -4.76
CA PRO A 4 -28.44 47.00 -3.42
C PRO A 4 -28.95 45.57 -3.11
N THR A 5 -28.70 44.57 -3.96
CA THR A 5 -29.28 43.21 -3.83
C THR A 5 -28.25 42.15 -3.44
N ALA A 6 -27.33 42.46 -2.51
CA ALA A 6 -26.53 41.44 -1.85
C ALA A 6 -27.23 40.99 -0.55
N PRO A 7 -27.54 39.70 -0.35
CA PRO A 7 -28.13 39.22 0.90
C PRO A 7 -27.13 39.37 2.06
N VAL A 8 -27.61 39.97 3.16
CA VAL A 8 -26.88 40.11 4.43
C VAL A 8 -26.65 38.71 5.01
N PRO A 9 -25.41 38.30 5.34
CA PRO A 9 -25.16 37.04 6.01
C PRO A 9 -25.77 37.06 7.43
N PRO A 10 -26.38 35.96 7.91
CA PRO A 10 -26.92 35.92 9.27
C PRO A 10 -25.82 36.09 10.32
N ASP A 11 -26.12 36.91 11.33
CA ASP A 11 -25.29 37.12 12.53
C ASP A 11 -24.92 35.75 13.15
N GLN A 12 -23.66 35.37 13.01
CA GLN A 12 -23.12 34.24 13.77
C GLN A 12 -22.88 34.68 15.21
N PRO A 13 -23.42 33.99 16.23
CA PRO A 13 -23.05 34.26 17.60
C PRO A 13 -21.55 33.95 17.80
N ALA A 14 -20.79 34.97 18.18
CA ALA A 14 -19.38 34.85 18.53
C ALA A 14 -19.24 33.90 19.73
N THR A 15 -18.55 32.77 19.54
CA THR A 15 -18.08 31.94 20.64
C THR A 15 -16.95 32.67 21.37
N PRO A 16 -16.97 32.75 22.72
CA PRO A 16 -15.85 33.31 23.46
C PRO A 16 -14.62 32.41 23.33
N PRO A 17 -13.40 32.97 23.25
CA PRO A 17 -12.19 32.17 23.33
C PRO A 17 -12.08 31.57 24.75
N THR A 18 -11.98 30.24 24.84
CA THR A 18 -11.56 29.56 26.07
C THR A 18 -10.11 29.95 26.35
N SER A 19 -9.92 30.72 27.41
CA SER A 19 -8.62 31.09 27.97
C SER A 19 -7.85 29.85 28.42
N VAL A 20 -6.56 29.87 28.13
CA VAL A 20 -5.52 28.90 28.48
C VAL A 20 -5.18 29.02 29.97
N ASP A 21 -4.91 27.90 30.64
CA ASP A 21 -4.04 27.87 31.82
C ASP A 21 -2.97 26.77 31.65
N PRO A 22 -1.69 27.14 31.56
CA PRO A 22 -0.55 26.23 31.65
C PRO A 22 0.28 26.55 32.91
N GLU A 23 0.28 25.70 33.93
CA GLU A 23 1.30 25.72 34.99
C GLU A 23 1.28 24.35 35.71
N GLU A 24 2.26 23.47 35.49
CA GLU A 24 3.63 23.41 36.03
C GLU A 24 3.72 22.78 37.43
N ALA A 25 4.83 22.07 37.63
CA ALA A 25 5.38 21.44 38.84
C ALA A 25 5.11 19.93 38.97
N ALA A 26 6.09 19.06 39.15
CA ALA A 26 7.54 19.21 39.22
C ALA A 26 8.19 17.83 39.03
N THR A 27 9.36 17.80 38.40
CA THR A 27 10.31 16.69 38.42
C THR A 27 10.88 16.50 39.84
N PRO A 28 11.35 15.29 40.21
CA PRO A 28 12.79 15.09 40.06
C PRO A 28 13.20 13.71 39.52
N ALA A 29 14.40 13.72 38.97
CA ALA A 29 15.12 12.64 38.33
C ALA A 29 15.53 11.49 39.27
N VAL A 30 15.55 10.27 38.74
CA VAL A 30 16.57 9.26 39.08
C VAL A 30 16.94 8.48 37.81
N ALA A 31 18.22 8.56 37.44
CA ALA A 31 18.94 7.59 36.61
C ALA A 31 20.09 7.02 37.48
N PRO A 32 20.95 6.09 37.04
CA PRO A 32 20.91 5.17 35.90
C PRO A 32 21.20 3.70 36.31
N THR A 33 21.00 2.71 35.43
CA THR A 33 21.97 1.58 35.38
C THR A 33 22.18 1.10 33.94
N SER A 34 23.44 1.07 33.55
CA SER A 34 23.97 0.75 32.24
C SER A 34 24.08 -0.78 32.08
N GLY A 35 23.37 -1.34 31.11
CA GLY A 35 23.47 -2.76 30.74
C GLY A 35 24.22 -2.96 29.42
N LYS A 36 25.56 -2.93 29.47
CA LYS A 36 26.42 -3.24 28.32
C LYS A 36 26.52 -4.75 28.15
N ARG A 37 26.04 -5.30 27.04
CA ARG A 37 26.38 -6.68 26.64
C ARG A 37 26.85 -6.70 25.18
N ASN A 38 28.17 -6.57 25.06
CA ASN A 38 28.92 -6.86 23.85
C ASN A 38 28.90 -8.38 23.60
N GLY A 39 28.54 -8.80 22.40
CA GLY A 39 28.65 -10.18 21.94
C GLY A 39 29.09 -10.23 20.48
N LYS A 40 30.34 -9.84 20.20
CA LYS A 40 31.00 -10.19 18.95
C LYS A 40 31.51 -11.63 19.09
N LEU A 41 31.00 -12.57 18.29
CA LEU A 41 31.69 -13.83 17.97
C LEU A 41 31.18 -14.27 16.59
N LEU A 42 31.88 -13.87 15.52
CA LEU A 42 33.05 -14.51 14.89
C LEU A 42 32.62 -15.52 13.81
N LEU A 43 32.98 -15.17 12.57
CA LEU A 43 32.96 -15.98 11.36
C LEU A 43 33.59 -17.36 11.59
N ALA A 44 32.99 -18.39 10.99
CA ALA A 44 33.71 -19.60 10.59
C ALA A 44 33.52 -19.79 9.08
N VAL A 45 34.46 -19.25 8.31
CA VAL A 45 34.65 -19.62 6.89
C VAL A 45 35.51 -20.88 6.90
N ALA A 46 34.91 -22.03 6.60
CA ALA A 46 35.65 -23.25 6.30
C ALA A 46 35.89 -23.31 4.79
N ALA A 47 37.01 -22.76 4.36
CA ALA A 47 37.56 -23.02 3.03
C ALA A 47 38.30 -24.36 3.07
N THR A 48 37.73 -25.38 2.45
CA THR A 48 38.48 -26.59 2.07
C THR A 48 38.40 -26.74 0.57
N ALA A 49 39.41 -26.17 -0.10
CA ALA A 49 39.75 -26.51 -1.47
C ALA A 49 40.26 -27.96 -1.49
N LEU A 50 39.51 -28.85 -2.14
CA LEU A 50 40.04 -30.13 -2.62
C LEU A 50 40.01 -30.14 -4.14
N LEU A 51 41.19 -29.85 -4.66
CA LEU A 51 41.63 -29.96 -6.04
C LEU A 51 41.52 -31.44 -6.49
N PHE A 52 40.54 -31.76 -7.34
CA PHE A 52 40.63 -32.93 -8.22
C PHE A 52 40.79 -32.43 -9.66
N ILE A 53 42.05 -32.30 -10.08
CA ILE A 53 42.41 -32.28 -11.50
C ILE A 53 42.58 -33.74 -11.91
N GLY A 54 41.62 -34.25 -12.67
CA GLY A 54 41.68 -35.53 -13.37
C GLY A 54 41.22 -35.34 -14.80
N VAL A 55 42.21 -35.20 -15.69
CA VAL A 55 42.11 -34.99 -17.13
C VAL A 55 41.29 -36.09 -17.83
N GLY A 56 40.36 -35.69 -18.70
CA GLY A 56 39.67 -36.56 -19.64
C GLY A 56 38.88 -35.75 -20.67
N GLY A 57 39.58 -35.08 -21.60
CA GLY A 57 38.93 -34.40 -22.73
C GLY A 57 38.85 -35.31 -23.96
N ALA A 58 37.67 -35.43 -24.57
CA ALA A 58 37.38 -34.94 -25.93
C ALA A 58 36.08 -35.53 -26.54
N ALA A 59 35.34 -34.64 -27.20
CA ALA A 59 34.41 -34.82 -28.33
C ALA A 59 32.95 -35.26 -28.05
N ALA A 60 32.07 -34.26 -28.19
CA ALA A 60 30.61 -34.28 -28.19
C ALA A 60 29.98 -35.03 -29.38
N LEU A 61 28.83 -35.69 -29.17
CA LEU A 61 27.73 -35.84 -30.15
C LEU A 61 26.42 -36.26 -29.42
N MET A 62 25.38 -35.42 -29.53
CA MET A 62 23.91 -35.67 -29.46
C MET A 62 23.36 -36.37 -28.19
N SER A 63 22.45 -35.80 -27.40
CA SER A 63 21.19 -35.13 -27.79
C SER A 63 20.85 -34.02 -26.79
N GLY A 64 20.45 -32.86 -27.32
CA GLY A 64 19.72 -31.89 -26.52
C GLY A 64 18.30 -32.40 -26.33
N ASP A 65 17.98 -32.79 -25.11
CA ASP A 65 16.64 -32.58 -24.58
C ASP A 65 16.67 -31.21 -23.91
N SER A 66 16.38 -30.20 -24.72
CA SER A 66 15.73 -29.00 -24.22
C SER A 66 14.35 -29.41 -23.74
N GLU A 67 14.30 -30.01 -22.55
CA GLU A 67 13.09 -29.96 -21.74
C GLU A 67 13.00 -28.51 -21.29
N ALA A 68 12.39 -27.71 -22.17
CA ALA A 68 11.52 -26.65 -21.75
C ALA A 68 10.41 -27.29 -20.90
N GLU A 69 10.76 -27.70 -19.68
CA GLU A 69 9.81 -27.65 -18.59
C GLU A 69 9.49 -26.16 -18.50
N GLY A 70 8.36 -25.80 -19.10
CA GLY A 70 7.73 -24.53 -18.86
C GLY A 70 7.43 -24.46 -17.37
N GLU A 71 8.43 -24.10 -16.58
CA GLU A 71 8.21 -23.21 -15.46
C GLU A 71 7.67 -21.93 -16.10
N ALA A 72 6.36 -21.90 -16.30
CA ALA A 72 5.62 -20.68 -16.16
C ALA A 72 5.92 -20.21 -14.73
N GLU A 73 7.07 -19.56 -14.53
CA GLU A 73 7.21 -18.55 -13.50
C GLU A 73 6.02 -17.65 -13.73
N LYS A 74 4.98 -17.83 -12.91
CA LYS A 74 3.92 -16.84 -12.80
C LYS A 74 4.64 -15.60 -12.32
N LYS A 75 5.07 -14.75 -13.25
CA LYS A 75 5.39 -13.35 -12.94
C LYS A 75 4.10 -12.84 -12.30
N GLN A 76 4.12 -12.73 -10.97
CA GLN A 76 2.98 -12.23 -10.24
C GLN A 76 2.75 -10.82 -10.78
N SER A 77 1.50 -10.50 -11.14
CA SER A 77 1.16 -9.16 -11.56
C SER A 77 1.48 -8.19 -10.42
N GLU A 78 1.76 -6.93 -10.76
CA GLU A 78 1.99 -5.87 -9.78
C GLU A 78 0.82 -5.76 -8.79
N LEU A 79 -0.41 -5.91 -9.28
CA LEU A 79 -1.62 -6.00 -8.47
C LEU A 79 -1.61 -7.19 -7.50
N ALA A 80 -1.12 -8.35 -7.93
CA ALA A 80 -1.01 -9.52 -7.06
C ALA A 80 0.06 -9.36 -5.99
N ALA A 81 1.19 -8.75 -6.34
CA ALA A 81 2.25 -8.43 -5.39
C ALA A 81 1.76 -7.44 -4.32
N ALA A 82 1.10 -6.35 -4.72
CA ALA A 82 0.52 -5.38 -3.79
C ALA A 82 -0.51 -6.01 -2.84
N ARG A 83 -1.34 -6.95 -3.34
CA ARG A 83 -2.29 -7.67 -2.47
C ARG A 83 -1.60 -8.53 -1.42
N GLU A 84 -0.58 -9.27 -1.83
CA GLU A 84 0.18 -10.13 -0.92
C GLU A 84 0.92 -9.30 0.13
N GLU A 85 1.44 -8.12 -0.25
CA GLU A 85 2.11 -7.21 0.67
C GLU A 85 1.15 -6.56 1.68
N CYS A 86 0.04 -6.00 1.20
CA CYS A 86 -0.82 -5.13 2.02
C CYS A 86 -1.91 -5.87 2.78
N SER A 87 -2.36 -7.03 2.30
CA SER A 87 -3.37 -7.84 2.99
C SER A 87 -3.21 -9.33 2.67
N PRO A 88 -2.12 -9.97 3.13
CA PRO A 88 -1.83 -11.37 2.83
C PRO A 88 -2.98 -12.28 3.25
N GLY A 89 -3.41 -13.15 2.34
CA GLY A 89 -4.50 -14.10 2.56
C GLY A 89 -5.91 -13.50 2.65
N ASN A 90 -6.09 -12.18 2.53
CA ASN A 90 -7.41 -11.56 2.47
C ASN A 90 -7.96 -11.65 1.04
N THR A 91 -9.07 -12.37 0.88
CA THR A 91 -9.78 -12.50 -0.40
C THR A 91 -11.21 -11.95 -0.36
N LEU A 92 -11.65 -11.39 0.77
CA LEU A 92 -13.02 -10.90 0.94
C LEU A 92 -13.16 -9.42 0.56
N TYR A 93 -12.11 -8.64 0.78
CA TYR A 93 -12.14 -7.19 0.55
C TYR A 93 -11.02 -6.71 -0.37
N ALA A 94 -10.19 -7.64 -0.85
CA ALA A 94 -9.12 -7.42 -1.81
C ALA A 94 -9.07 -8.59 -2.80
N GLU A 95 -9.85 -8.47 -3.87
CA GLU A 95 -10.09 -9.55 -4.81
C GLU A 95 -9.24 -9.39 -6.07
N LEU A 96 -8.49 -10.43 -6.43
CA LEU A 96 -7.83 -10.49 -7.73
C LEU A 96 -8.75 -11.17 -8.74
N GLY A 97 -8.95 -10.49 -9.87
CA GLY A 97 -9.66 -11.00 -11.04
C GLY A 97 -8.76 -11.08 -12.26
N ASP A 98 -9.29 -11.62 -13.35
CA ASP A 98 -8.66 -11.60 -14.69
C ASP A 98 -7.21 -12.09 -14.72
N GLU A 99 -6.96 -13.21 -14.04
CA GLU A 99 -5.63 -13.81 -13.92
C GLU A 99 -4.59 -12.87 -13.27
N GLY A 100 -5.06 -11.97 -12.39
CA GLY A 100 -4.24 -10.99 -11.68
C GLY A 100 -4.16 -9.61 -12.36
N ARG A 101 -4.88 -9.40 -13.48
CA ARG A 101 -4.91 -8.10 -14.18
C ARG A 101 -5.92 -7.10 -13.61
N THR A 102 -6.77 -7.55 -12.69
CA THR A 102 -7.75 -6.72 -12.00
C THR A 102 -7.64 -6.91 -10.49
N LEU A 103 -7.70 -5.81 -9.74
CA LEU A 103 -7.77 -5.80 -8.27
C LEU A 103 -8.97 -4.98 -7.84
N THR A 104 -9.90 -5.61 -7.12
CA THR A 104 -11.04 -4.94 -6.51
C THR A 104 -10.77 -4.75 -5.02
N LEU A 105 -10.89 -3.52 -4.53
CA LEU A 105 -10.73 -3.16 -3.13
C LEU A 105 -12.05 -2.66 -2.57
N HIS A 106 -12.41 -3.19 -1.39
CA HIS A 106 -13.59 -2.82 -0.62
C HIS A 106 -13.16 -2.22 0.71
N GLY A 107 -13.30 -0.90 0.86
CA GLY A 107 -13.04 -0.20 2.12
C GLY A 107 -14.18 -0.38 3.12
N ALA A 108 -13.88 -0.30 4.41
CA ALA A 108 -14.90 -0.31 5.44
C ALA A 108 -15.78 0.95 5.39
N GLY A 109 -17.06 0.78 5.69
CA GLY A 109 -18.04 1.85 5.91
C GLY A 109 -18.63 1.81 7.32
N GLU A 110 -19.66 2.63 7.57
CA GLU A 110 -20.38 2.65 8.85
C GLU A 110 -21.20 1.37 9.08
N GLU A 111 -21.73 0.77 8.01
CA GLU A 111 -22.57 -0.43 8.07
C GLU A 111 -21.85 -1.68 7.56
N ASP A 112 -20.93 -1.54 6.60
CA ASP A 112 -20.22 -2.65 6.00
C ASP A 112 -18.77 -2.79 6.51
N ALA A 113 -18.39 -4.04 6.79
CA ALA A 113 -16.99 -4.39 7.04
C ALA A 113 -16.17 -4.30 5.74
N GLY A 114 -14.90 -3.94 5.86
CA GLY A 114 -13.99 -3.84 4.72
C GLY A 114 -12.55 -3.57 5.14
N LEU A 115 -11.71 -3.21 4.17
CA LEU A 115 -10.33 -2.78 4.40
C LEU A 115 -10.31 -1.48 5.20
N SER A 116 -9.44 -1.42 6.22
CA SER A 116 -9.20 -0.18 6.94
C SER A 116 -8.50 0.84 6.05
N TYR A 117 -8.65 2.13 6.37
CA TYR A 117 -7.96 3.20 5.65
C TYR A 117 -6.43 3.01 5.62
N SER A 118 -5.84 2.48 6.71
CA SER A 118 -4.40 2.18 6.75
C SER A 118 -3.97 1.09 5.77
N VAL A 119 -4.83 0.09 5.50
CA VAL A 119 -4.56 -0.95 4.50
C VAL A 119 -4.74 -0.38 3.09
N LEU A 120 -5.77 0.44 2.86
CA LEU A 120 -5.94 1.14 1.58
C LEU A 120 -4.74 2.05 1.25
N LEU A 121 -4.19 2.76 2.24
CA LEU A 121 -2.96 3.54 2.08
C LEU A 121 -1.76 2.67 1.67
N CYS A 122 -1.63 1.46 2.23
CA CYS A 122 -0.60 0.52 1.79
C CYS A 122 -0.75 0.20 0.30
N TYR A 123 -1.96 -0.09 -0.17
CA TYR A 123 -2.20 -0.36 -1.59
C TYR A 123 -1.83 0.83 -2.48
N TRP A 124 -2.20 2.04 -2.08
CA TRP A 124 -1.87 3.24 -2.86
C TRP A 124 -0.36 3.48 -2.92
N GLN A 125 0.36 3.19 -1.85
CA GLN A 125 1.82 3.26 -1.83
C GLN A 125 2.47 2.15 -2.68
N ALA A 126 2.01 0.91 -2.55
CA ALA A 126 2.57 -0.25 -3.25
C ALA A 126 2.34 -0.20 -4.77
N LEU A 127 1.29 0.50 -5.21
CA LEU A 127 0.93 0.67 -6.62
C LEU A 127 1.28 2.07 -7.16
N ASP A 128 2.12 2.81 -6.43
CA ASP A 128 2.61 4.14 -6.79
C ASP A 128 1.50 5.11 -7.24
N VAL A 129 0.34 5.07 -6.56
CA VAL A 129 -0.80 5.96 -6.87
C VAL A 129 -0.37 7.42 -6.61
N PRO A 130 -0.46 8.32 -7.62
CA PRO A 130 -0.06 9.72 -7.43
C PRO A 130 -0.87 10.43 -6.34
N ASP A 131 -0.22 11.32 -5.58
CA ASP A 131 -0.85 12.12 -4.52
C ASP A 131 -2.11 12.87 -4.99
N ALA A 132 -2.13 13.31 -6.25
CA ALA A 132 -3.30 13.95 -6.86
C ALA A 132 -4.49 12.98 -6.91
N ILE A 133 -4.29 11.73 -7.34
CA ILE A 133 -5.34 10.71 -7.38
C ILE A 133 -5.77 10.32 -5.97
N VAL A 134 -4.82 10.16 -5.03
CA VAL A 134 -5.15 9.92 -3.61
C VAL A 134 -6.01 11.05 -3.04
N SER A 135 -5.70 12.31 -3.38
CA SER A 135 -6.48 13.48 -2.95
C SER A 135 -7.89 13.46 -3.53
N GLU A 136 -8.04 13.11 -4.80
CA GLU A 136 -9.36 12.96 -5.44
C GLU A 136 -10.18 11.83 -4.81
N ILE A 137 -9.54 10.68 -4.50
CA ILE A 137 -10.18 9.58 -3.76
C ILE A 137 -10.69 10.08 -2.40
N GLY A 138 -9.85 10.77 -1.64
CA GLY A 138 -10.21 11.31 -0.31
C GLY A 138 -11.27 12.40 -0.34
N ALA A 139 -11.41 13.14 -1.45
CA ALA A 139 -12.43 14.17 -1.63
C ALA A 139 -13.75 13.65 -2.21
N THR A 140 -13.80 12.39 -2.67
CA THR A 140 -14.97 11.81 -3.33
C THR A 140 -16.11 11.60 -2.32
N ARG A 141 -17.28 12.14 -2.63
CA ARG A 141 -18.50 12.00 -1.81
C ARG A 141 -19.46 11.03 -2.49
N ALA A 142 -20.45 10.55 -1.73
CA ALA A 142 -21.49 9.65 -2.24
C ALA A 142 -22.24 10.17 -3.47
N LEU A 143 -22.46 11.49 -3.54
CA LEU A 143 -23.20 12.12 -4.63
C LEU A 143 -22.36 12.37 -5.89
N ASP A 144 -21.03 12.23 -5.81
CA ASP A 144 -20.14 12.44 -6.94
C ASP A 144 -20.17 11.24 -7.91
N GLY A 145 -20.66 10.08 -7.44
CA GLY A 145 -20.81 8.88 -8.23
C GLY A 145 -19.49 8.14 -8.43
N ARG A 146 -19.30 7.57 -9.62
CA ARG A 146 -18.11 6.81 -9.97
C ARG A 146 -17.08 7.71 -10.65
N GLN A 147 -15.94 7.83 -10.02
CA GLN A 147 -14.76 8.56 -10.48
C GLN A 147 -13.76 7.60 -11.16
N SER A 148 -12.74 8.17 -11.79
CA SER A 148 -11.67 7.42 -12.46
C SER A 148 -10.36 8.19 -12.49
N GLY A 149 -9.26 7.47 -12.58
CA GLY A 149 -7.91 8.03 -12.69
C GLY A 149 -6.97 7.05 -13.39
N GLU A 150 -5.92 7.58 -14.00
CA GLU A 150 -4.92 6.82 -14.74
C GLU A 150 -3.53 7.35 -14.39
N TRP A 151 -2.57 6.44 -14.23
CA TRP A 151 -1.16 6.75 -14.02
C TRP A 151 -0.32 5.58 -14.53
N ASP A 152 0.85 5.86 -15.08
CA ASP A 152 1.74 4.85 -15.68
C ASP A 152 1.00 3.84 -16.58
N LYS A 153 0.90 2.58 -16.13
CA LYS A 153 0.17 1.49 -16.79
C LYS A 153 -1.01 1.02 -15.94
N MET A 154 -1.55 1.88 -15.09
CA MET A 154 -2.65 1.62 -14.19
C MET A 154 -3.84 2.49 -14.57
N ARG A 155 -5.02 1.90 -14.49
CA ARG A 155 -6.31 2.61 -14.48
C ARG A 155 -7.07 2.18 -13.24
N ALA A 156 -7.58 3.17 -12.51
CA ALA A 156 -8.52 2.94 -11.41
C ALA A 156 -9.87 3.59 -11.67
N SER A 157 -10.92 2.97 -11.13
CA SER A 157 -12.24 3.58 -10.99
C SER A 157 -12.75 3.33 -9.58
N TRP A 158 -13.32 4.36 -8.96
CA TRP A 158 -13.79 4.26 -7.58
C TRP A 158 -15.09 5.01 -7.35
N SER A 159 -15.78 4.64 -6.28
CA SER A 159 -16.93 5.35 -5.72
C SER A 159 -16.88 5.23 -4.20
N TYR A 160 -17.51 6.14 -3.49
CA TYR A 160 -17.57 6.11 -2.03
C TYR A 160 -19.01 6.21 -1.53
N HIS A 161 -19.33 5.55 -0.43
CA HIS A 161 -20.53 5.82 0.37
C HIS A 161 -20.16 5.72 1.86
N PRO A 162 -20.69 6.56 2.76
CA PRO A 162 -20.45 6.43 4.20
C PRO A 162 -20.73 5.02 4.74
N ASP A 163 -21.90 4.48 4.41
CA ASP A 163 -22.35 3.17 4.90
C ASP A 163 -21.53 1.99 4.35
N HIS A 164 -21.13 2.07 3.07
CA HIS A 164 -20.52 0.95 2.33
C HIS A 164 -19.01 1.09 2.10
N GLY A 165 -18.42 2.24 2.48
CA GLY A 165 -17.01 2.54 2.28
C GLY A 165 -16.62 2.83 0.83
N LEU A 166 -15.32 2.64 0.54
CA LEU A 166 -14.73 2.83 -0.78
C LEU A 166 -14.88 1.56 -1.63
N GLN A 167 -15.43 1.70 -2.82
CA GLN A 167 -15.45 0.63 -3.82
C GLN A 167 -14.49 1.01 -4.95
N MET A 168 -13.38 0.30 -5.11
CA MET A 168 -12.36 0.62 -6.10
C MET A 168 -12.01 -0.60 -6.95
N VAL A 169 -11.81 -0.38 -8.25
CA VAL A 169 -11.31 -1.38 -9.20
C VAL A 169 -10.06 -0.80 -9.86
N LEU A 170 -8.97 -1.56 -9.84
CA LEU A 170 -7.72 -1.25 -10.53
C LEU A 170 -7.46 -2.27 -11.62
N THR A 171 -6.92 -1.81 -12.74
CA THR A 171 -6.56 -2.62 -13.90
C THR A 171 -5.22 -2.17 -14.45
N THR A 172 -4.44 -3.10 -15.01
CA THR A 172 -3.29 -2.75 -15.84
C THR A 172 -3.77 -2.32 -17.23
N ALA A 173 -3.32 -1.16 -17.71
CA ALA A 173 -3.47 -0.74 -19.10
C ALA A 173 -2.44 -1.47 -19.98
N ASP A 174 -2.92 -2.06 -21.08
CA ASP A 174 -2.10 -2.77 -22.07
C ASP A 174 -1.17 -1.84 -22.87
#